data_AF-A0ABD0WQI2-F1
#
_entry.id   AF-A0ABD0WQI2-F1
#
_cell.length_a   1.000
_cell.length_b   1.000
_cell.length_c   1.000
_cell.angle_alpha   90.00
_cell.angle_beta   90.00
_cell.angle_gamma   90.00
#
_symmetry.space_group_name_H-M   'P 1'
#
loop_
_entity.id
_entity.type
_entity.pdbx_description
1 polymer ?
#
loop_
_entity_poly.entity_id
_entity_poly.type
_entity_poly.pdbx_seq_one_letter_code
_entity_poly.pdbx_strand_id
1 'polypeptide(L)'
;MMLERRCQGNQAKMDVSLMLDSMSIRKHVQYNPHTQSKSGFVGMGDRNSETDVATEALVFMVVGLQGHWKAPFAYFLTKSLSPETQMVLLSHALEKLHARGIRCGMCNNG
;
A
#
# COMPACT_ATOMS: atom_id res chain seq x y z
N MET A 1 -5.28 -6.29 -10.07
CA MET A 1 -4.25 -6.04 -9.03
C MET A 1 -3.26 -7.21 -8.99
N MET A 2 -1.96 -7.00 -8.71
CA MET A 2 -0.93 -8.08 -8.78
C MET A 2 -1.24 -9.27 -7.84
N LEU A 3 -1.93 -9.00 -6.72
CA LEU A 3 -2.41 -10.00 -5.77
C LEU A 3 -3.45 -10.95 -6.37
N GLU A 4 -4.40 -10.41 -7.14
CA GLU A 4 -5.57 -11.16 -7.66
C GLU A 4 -5.16 -12.26 -8.64
N ARG A 5 -4.13 -12.01 -9.46
CA ARG A 5 -3.59 -13.00 -10.40
C ARG A 5 -2.95 -14.20 -9.69
N ARG A 6 -2.49 -14.05 -8.45
CA ARG A 6 -1.90 -15.15 -7.66
C ARG A 6 -2.94 -15.90 -6.84
N CYS A 7 -4.01 -15.24 -6.40
CA CYS A 7 -5.11 -15.87 -5.68
C CYS A 7 -5.98 -16.78 -6.57
N GLN A 8 -5.98 -16.58 -7.89
CA GLN A 8 -6.81 -17.36 -8.84
C GLN A 8 -6.36 -18.83 -9.03
N GLY A 9 -5.13 -19.18 -8.63
CA GLY A 9 -4.58 -20.52 -8.88
C GLY A 9 -4.81 -21.55 -7.76
N ASN A 10 -5.18 -21.12 -6.55
CA ASN A 10 -5.34 -22.06 -5.43
C ASN A 10 -6.33 -21.52 -4.41
N GLN A 11 -7.46 -22.19 -4.26
CA GLN A 11 -8.47 -21.93 -3.23
C GLN A 11 -8.03 -22.48 -1.86
N ALA A 12 -6.71 -22.54 -1.65
CA ALA A 12 -6.09 -22.88 -0.38
C ALA A 12 -6.02 -21.60 0.46
N LYS A 13 -6.43 -21.72 1.72
CA LYS A 13 -6.37 -20.67 2.73
C LYS A 13 -4.94 -20.13 2.80
N MET A 14 -4.70 -18.97 2.17
CA MET A 14 -3.37 -18.37 2.12
C MET A 14 -3.13 -17.62 3.42
N ASP A 15 -2.28 -18.18 4.27
CA ASP A 15 -1.75 -17.48 5.43
C ASP A 15 -0.61 -16.55 4.96
N VAL A 16 -0.81 -15.26 5.19
CA VAL A 16 0.12 -14.21 4.76
C VAL A 16 0.51 -13.31 5.92
N SER A 17 1.64 -12.63 5.81
CA SER A 17 2.00 -11.52 6.70
C SER A 17 1.87 -10.20 5.96
N LEU A 18 1.26 -9.21 6.61
CA LEU A 18 1.25 -7.84 6.11
C LEU A 18 2.49 -7.11 6.64
N MET A 19 3.27 -6.55 5.72
CA MET A 19 4.44 -5.73 5.99
C MET A 19 4.16 -4.29 5.54
N LEU A 20 4.64 -3.34 6.33
CA LEU A 20 4.58 -1.92 6.03
C LEU A 20 6.00 -1.38 5.94
N ASP A 21 6.28 -0.58 4.92
CA ASP A 21 7.56 0.08 4.77
C ASP A 21 7.37 1.52 4.26
N SER A 22 8.19 2.44 4.74
CA SER A 22 8.17 3.86 4.36
C SER A 22 9.50 4.23 3.73
N MET A 23 9.45 4.70 2.49
CA MET A 23 10.64 5.08 1.72
C MET A 23 10.63 6.57 1.40
N SER A 24 11.74 7.25 1.65
CA SER A 24 11.90 8.66 1.26
C SER A 24 11.98 8.78 -0.27
N ILE A 25 11.21 9.72 -0.83
CA ILE A 25 11.19 10.06 -2.26
C ILE A 25 11.58 11.51 -2.48
N ARG A 26 12.05 11.82 -3.68
CA ARG A 26 12.37 13.20 -4.06
C ARG A 26 11.08 14.00 -4.21
N LYS A 27 11.05 15.21 -3.64
CA LYS A 27 9.99 16.20 -3.88
C LYS A 27 9.98 16.59 -5.35
N HIS A 28 9.08 16.02 -6.14
CA HIS A 28 8.99 16.30 -7.56
C HIS A 28 7.57 16.07 -8.06
N VAL A 29 7.04 17.03 -8.81
CA VAL A 29 5.75 16.89 -9.50
C VAL A 29 6.03 16.62 -10.96
N GLN A 30 5.55 15.48 -11.45
CA GLN A 30 5.68 15.11 -12.86
C GLN A 30 4.32 15.23 -13.54
N TYR A 31 4.29 15.95 -14.66
CA TYR A 31 3.14 15.94 -15.55
C TYR A 31 3.27 14.80 -16.56
N ASN A 32 2.25 13.96 -16.65
CA ASN A 32 2.17 12.92 -17.66
C ASN A 32 1.25 13.39 -18.80
N PRO A 33 1.78 13.65 -20.01
CA PRO A 33 0.98 14.14 -21.12
C PRO A 33 -0.01 13.10 -21.65
N HIS A 34 0.26 11.81 -21.47
CA HIS A 34 -0.61 10.73 -21.94
C HIS A 34 -1.88 10.59 -21.09
N THR A 35 -1.76 10.81 -19.77
CA THR A 35 -2.90 10.73 -18.84
C THR A 35 -3.46 12.11 -18.50
N GLN A 36 -2.84 13.18 -19.02
CA GLN A 36 -3.13 14.59 -18.72
C GLN A 36 -3.17 14.91 -17.22
N SER A 37 -2.42 14.16 -16.41
CA SER A 37 -2.47 14.22 -14.95
C SER A 37 -1.11 14.61 -14.36
N LYS A 38 -1.14 15.30 -13.22
CA LYS A 38 0.04 15.57 -12.41
C LYS A 38 0.17 14.51 -11.32
N SER A 39 1.38 14.02 -11.11
CA SER A 39 1.73 13.02 -10.10
C SER A 39 2.84 13.56 -9.20
N GLY A 40 2.91 13.10 -7.95
CA GLY A 40 3.93 13.55 -6.99
C GLY A 40 3.37 14.35 -5.80
N PHE A 41 2.05 14.46 -5.72
CA PHE A 41 1.35 15.03 -4.57
C PHE A 41 1.00 13.98 -3.53
N VAL A 42 0.71 14.43 -2.31
CA VAL A 42 0.15 13.59 -1.26
C VAL A 42 -1.16 12.98 -1.76
N GLY A 43 -1.34 11.68 -1.50
CA GLY A 43 -2.47 10.90 -2.00
C GLY A 43 -2.92 9.87 -0.98
N MET A 44 -3.87 10.27 -0.12
CA MET A 44 -4.45 9.43 0.93
C MET A 44 -5.99 9.35 0.84
N GLY A 45 -6.54 9.40 -0.37
CA GLY A 45 -7.98 9.21 -0.62
C GLY A 45 -8.88 10.41 -0.34
N ASP A 46 -8.34 11.54 0.13
CA ASP A 46 -9.07 12.80 0.26
C ASP A 46 -8.98 13.66 -1.02
N ARG A 47 -10.05 14.39 -1.32
CA ARG A 47 -10.16 15.23 -2.53
C ARG A 47 -9.15 16.37 -2.45
N ASN A 48 -8.18 16.36 -3.36
CA ASN A 48 -7.32 17.48 -3.72
C ASN A 48 -6.29 17.93 -2.67
N SER A 49 -5.24 17.13 -2.47
CA SER A 49 -3.96 17.60 -1.92
C SER A 49 -2.92 17.88 -3.02
N GLU A 50 -3.34 18.40 -4.18
CA GLU A 50 -2.43 18.97 -5.21
C GLU A 50 -1.61 20.17 -4.71
N THR A 51 -1.76 20.55 -3.44
CA THR A 51 -1.01 21.58 -2.75
C THR A 51 0.28 21.06 -2.12
N ASP A 52 0.32 19.80 -1.69
CA ASP A 52 1.45 19.24 -0.94
C ASP A 52 2.21 18.19 -1.74
N VAL A 53 3.48 18.48 -2.02
CA VAL A 53 4.38 17.54 -2.69
C VAL A 53 4.80 16.46 -1.70
N ALA A 54 4.65 15.20 -2.10
CA ALA A 54 5.01 14.05 -1.28
C ALA A 54 6.54 13.95 -1.09
N THR A 55 6.94 13.50 0.09
CA THR A 55 8.34 13.23 0.47
C THR A 55 8.59 11.78 0.82
N GLU A 56 7.53 11.02 1.04
CA GLU A 56 7.58 9.63 1.45
C GLU A 56 6.58 8.81 0.64
N ALA A 57 6.93 7.56 0.38
CA ALA A 57 6.06 6.55 -0.18
C ALA A 57 5.88 5.43 0.84
N LEU A 58 4.66 5.30 1.34
CA LEU A 58 4.25 4.20 2.21
C LEU A 58 3.81 3.02 1.37
N VAL A 59 4.40 1.85 1.58
CA VAL A 59 4.10 0.66 0.80
C VAL A 59 3.63 -0.46 1.72
N PHE A 60 2.44 -0.99 1.42
CA PHE A 60 1.90 -2.19 2.02
C PHE A 60 2.25 -3.37 1.14
N MET A 61 2.96 -4.35 1.70
CA MET A 61 3.33 -5.59 1.03
C MET A 61 2.75 -6.79 1.76
N VAL A 62 2.22 -7.74 0.99
CA VAL A 62 1.76 -9.01 1.51
C VAL A 62 2.81 -10.06 1.22
N VAL A 63 3.18 -10.84 2.23
CA VAL A 63 4.19 -11.90 2.15
C VAL A 63 3.52 -13.24 2.41
N GLY A 64 3.61 -14.16 1.45
CA GLY A 64 3.09 -15.51 1.60
C GLY A 64 3.99 -16.36 2.49
N LEU A 65 3.45 -16.88 3.59
CA LEU A 65 4.20 -17.72 4.54
C LEU A 65 4.56 -19.09 3.94
N GLN A 66 3.67 -19.65 3.14
CA GLN A 66 3.83 -20.99 2.56
C GLN A 66 4.66 -21.01 1.27
N GLY A 67 4.87 -19.87 0.62
CA GLY A 67 5.41 -19.81 -0.74
C GLY A 67 6.53 -18.81 -0.97
N HIS A 68 7.12 -18.25 0.09
CA HIS A 68 8.25 -17.30 0.04
C HIS A 68 8.11 -16.24 -1.06
N TRP A 69 6.91 -15.67 -1.22
CA TRP A 69 6.65 -14.61 -2.18
C TRP A 69 6.24 -13.34 -1.47
N LYS A 70 6.56 -12.20 -2.07
CA LYS A 70 6.12 -10.88 -1.64
C LYS A 70 5.39 -10.21 -2.81
N ALA A 71 4.31 -9.48 -2.54
CA ALA A 71 3.67 -8.66 -3.54
C ALA A 71 3.19 -7.33 -2.93
N PRO A 72 3.35 -6.21 -3.66
CA PRO A 72 2.76 -4.95 -3.24
C PRO A 72 1.23 -5.07 -3.28
N PHE A 73 0.61 -4.66 -2.18
CA PHE A 73 -0.84 -4.62 -2.01
C PHE A 73 -1.39 -3.21 -2.23
N ALA A 74 -0.78 -2.21 -1.61
CA ALA A 74 -1.16 -0.82 -1.74
C ALA A 74 0.05 0.09 -1.54
N TYR A 75 -0.03 1.31 -2.05
CA TYR A 75 0.93 2.37 -1.74
C TYR A 75 0.21 3.70 -1.54
N PHE A 76 0.80 4.56 -0.73
CA PHE A 76 0.30 5.90 -0.45
C PHE A 76 1.45 6.89 -0.50
N LEU A 77 1.23 8.03 -1.16
CA LEU A 77 2.19 9.12 -1.18
C LEU A 77 1.88 10.05 -0.01
N THR A 78 2.86 10.27 0.86
CA THR A 78 2.69 11.05 2.10
C THR A 78 3.80 12.09 2.22
N LYS A 79 3.58 13.09 3.07
CA LYS A 79 4.57 14.10 3.45
C LYS A 79 5.17 13.82 4.83
N SER A 80 4.32 13.30 5.72
CA SER A 80 4.69 12.78 7.02
C SER A 80 3.71 11.68 7.38
N LEU A 81 4.21 10.64 8.03
CA LEU A 81 3.40 9.57 8.58
C LEU A 81 3.13 9.82 10.06
N SER A 82 1.91 10.25 10.38
CA SER A 82 1.46 10.24 11.77
C SER A 82 1.10 8.81 12.18
N PRO A 83 1.35 8.40 13.45
CA PRO A 83 0.94 7.10 13.96
C PRO A 83 -0.57 6.84 13.79
N GLU A 84 -1.38 7.89 13.93
CA GLU A 84 -2.83 7.85 13.76
C GLU A 84 -3.21 7.51 12.31
N THR A 85 -2.60 8.19 11.34
CA THR A 85 -2.80 7.91 9.91
C THR A 85 -2.35 6.49 9.55
N GLN A 86 -1.23 6.03 10.11
CA GLN A 86 -0.73 4.68 9.90
C GLN A 86 -1.74 3.63 10.38
N MET A 87 -2.32 3.82 11.57
CA MET A 87 -3.35 2.94 12.14
C MET A 87 -4.60 2.86 11.26
N VAL A 88 -5.05 4.00 10.73
CA VAL A 88 -6.22 4.06 9.83
C VAL A 88 -5.93 3.32 8.52
N LEU A 89 -4.79 3.59 7.89
CA LEU A 89 -4.40 2.93 6.64
C LEU A 89 -4.21 1.42 6.81
N LEU A 90 -3.63 1.01 7.93
CA LEU A 90 -3.43 -0.40 8.27
C LEU A 90 -4.76 -1.11 8.51
N SER A 91 -5.68 -0.52 9.27
CA SER A 91 -7.02 -1.06 9.49
C SER A 91 -7.77 -1.23 8.17
N HIS A 92 -7.73 -0.22 7.30
CA HIS A 92 -8.34 -0.29 5.98
C HIS A 92 -7.69 -1.37 5.09
N ALA A 93 -6.37 -1.54 5.16
CA ALA A 93 -5.68 -2.61 4.43
C ALA A 93 -6.11 -4.00 4.90
N LEU A 94 -6.22 -4.20 6.22
CA LEU A 94 -6.69 -5.45 6.82
C LEU A 94 -8.14 -5.76 6.43
N GLU A 95 -9.04 -4.78 6.47
CA GLU A 95 -10.42 -4.94 6.02
C GLU A 95 -10.50 -5.38 4.55
N LYS A 96 -9.70 -4.75 3.69
CA LYS A 96 -9.64 -5.07 2.25
C LYS A 96 -9.03 -6.44 1.95
N LEU A 97 -8.16 -6.96 2.82
CA LEU A 97 -7.63 -8.31 2.75
C LEU A 97 -8.64 -9.34 3.25
N HIS A 98 -9.29 -9.05 4.38
CA HIS A 98 -10.31 -9.90 4.97
C HIS A 98 -11.53 -10.05 4.04
N ALA A 99 -11.96 -8.96 3.39
CA ALA A 99 -13.03 -8.99 2.39
C ALA A 99 -12.71 -9.90 1.18
N ARG A 100 -11.43 -10.23 0.95
CA ARG A 100 -10.97 -11.15 -0.10
C ARG A 100 -10.72 -12.57 0.41
N GLY A 101 -11.05 -12.86 1.67
CA GLY A 101 -10.85 -14.17 2.30
C GLY A 101 -9.39 -14.49 2.66
N ILE A 102 -8.51 -13.48 2.68
CA ILE A 102 -7.09 -13.63 3.00
C ILE A 102 -6.90 -13.43 4.50
N ARG A 103 -6.31 -14.42 5.19
CA ARG A 103 -5.96 -14.30 6.61
C ARG A 103 -4.55 -13.77 6.74
N CYS A 104 -4.42 -12.59 7.33
CA CYS A 104 -3.12 -11.95 7.52
C CYS A 104 -2.73 -11.87 9.00
N GLY A 105 -1.49 -12.26 9.32
CA GLY A 105 -0.81 -11.90 10.55
C GLY A 105 -0.07 -10.56 10.37
N MET A 106 0.06 -9.77 11.44
CA MET A 106 0.87 -8.55 11.41
C MET A 106 2.29 -8.87 11.87
N CYS A 107 3.29 -8.44 11.09
CA CYS A 107 4.69 -8.48 11.52
C CYS A 107 5.19 -7.04 11.60
N ASN A 108 5.43 -6.56 12.82
CA ASN A 108 6.10 -5.27 13.03
C ASN A 108 7.60 -5.50 12.87
N ASN A 109 8.21 -4.95 11.82
CA ASN A 109 9.67 -4.84 11.73
C ASN A 109 10.05 -3.58 12.53
N GLY A 110 10.25 -3.76 13.83
CA GLY A 110 10.86 -2.75 14.69
C GLY A 110 12.37 -2.70 14.50
#